data_AF-A2F1V1-F1
#
_entry.id   AF-A2F1V1-F1
#
_cell.length_a   1.000
_cell.length_b   1.000
_cell.length_c   1.000
_cell.angle_alpha   90.00
_cell.angle_beta   90.00
_cell.angle_gamma   90.00
#
_symmetry.space_group_name_H-M   'P 1'
#
loop_
_entity.id
_entity.type
_entity.pdbx_description
1 polymer ?
#
loop_
_entity_poly.entity_id
_entity_poly.type
_entity_poly.pdbx_seq_one_letter_code
_entity_poly.pdbx_strand_id
1 'polypeptide(L)'
;MSANDGKKYACGIELGGQTASIAICEKVGEIIYKKKGIKTCEPMTPDEAVANIVAAIKESGYAIDRIGIASFGPLDLYKGSIGNTPKPNWGFYPLVKKIQEAFPDCKVSMETDVNAPAYSEYLHLKEQDKSIRSVGYVTIGTGVGVGVFCDGKPLHGRMHPECGHIMAARVKGDTFEGTCPFHGACFEGLISAQALAKRYGCQQGELQIIPDSDPVWDIYIEYVAQLTVTMSYVYSLDAFIIGGGIITAKGREWIFDKILARSQQLINNYIHTPIISKPFHGADAGLVGACAVAINPDVFAVEE
;
A
#
# COMPACT_ATOMS: atom_id res chain seq x y z
N MET A 1 -2.68 -26.54 -22.55
CA MET A 1 -2.82 -26.96 -21.14
C MET A 1 -4.24 -27.46 -20.99
N SER A 2 -4.44 -28.78 -20.89
CA SER A 2 -5.77 -29.39 -20.71
C SER A 2 -6.06 -29.61 -19.22
N ALA A 3 -7.36 -29.64 -18.92
CA ALA A 3 -8.02 -29.92 -17.64
C ALA A 3 -8.27 -28.68 -16.77
N ASN A 4 -9.42 -28.07 -17.07
CA ASN A 4 -10.32 -27.53 -16.06
C ASN A 4 -10.63 -28.68 -15.07
N ASP A 5 -9.86 -28.78 -13.99
CA ASP A 5 -10.04 -29.73 -12.87
C ASP A 5 -11.18 -29.30 -11.92
N GLY A 6 -11.94 -28.26 -12.29
CA GLY A 6 -12.95 -27.64 -11.43
C GLY A 6 -12.35 -26.82 -10.28
N LYS A 7 -11.02 -26.66 -10.22
CA LYS A 7 -10.33 -25.86 -9.22
C LYS A 7 -10.56 -24.40 -9.51
N LYS A 8 -10.93 -23.67 -8.46
CA LYS A 8 -11.21 -22.25 -8.51
C LYS A 8 -10.14 -21.47 -7.76
N TYR A 9 -9.73 -20.36 -8.36
CA TYR A 9 -8.59 -19.57 -7.97
C TYR A 9 -9.01 -18.22 -7.38
N ALA A 10 -8.12 -17.64 -6.56
CA ALA A 10 -8.25 -16.27 -6.11
C ALA A 10 -7.67 -15.31 -7.14
N CYS A 11 -8.33 -14.17 -7.35
CA CYS A 11 -7.78 -13.04 -8.09
C CYS A 11 -7.57 -11.84 -7.14
N GLY A 12 -6.34 -11.36 -7.01
CA GLY A 12 -6.04 -10.07 -6.40
C GLY A 12 -6.08 -8.96 -7.45
N ILE A 13 -6.68 -7.82 -7.11
CA ILE A 13 -6.69 -6.59 -7.90
C ILE A 13 -6.02 -5.51 -7.05
N GLU A 14 -4.86 -5.01 -7.49
CA GLU A 14 -4.24 -3.81 -6.92
C GLU A 14 -4.64 -2.62 -7.78
N LEU A 15 -5.52 -1.76 -7.27
CA LEU A 15 -5.99 -0.57 -7.96
C LEU A 15 -5.21 0.65 -7.47
N GLY A 16 -4.23 1.09 -8.27
CA GLY A 16 -3.50 2.33 -8.07
C GLY A 16 -4.18 3.54 -8.69
N GLY A 17 -3.54 4.71 -8.62
CA GLY A 17 -4.08 5.95 -9.19
C GLY A 17 -3.93 6.13 -10.70
N GLN A 18 -3.04 5.38 -11.34
CA GLN A 18 -2.78 5.47 -12.78
C GLN A 18 -2.98 4.16 -13.51
N THR A 19 -2.67 3.06 -12.82
CA THR A 19 -2.80 1.71 -13.37
C THR A 19 -3.34 0.78 -12.30
N ALA A 20 -3.91 -0.33 -12.74
CA ALA A 20 -4.19 -1.50 -11.94
C ALA A 20 -3.26 -2.65 -12.31
N SER A 21 -3.13 -3.58 -11.37
CA SER A 21 -2.50 -4.88 -11.58
C SER A 21 -3.45 -5.98 -11.12
N ILE A 22 -3.39 -7.15 -11.77
CA ILE A 22 -4.07 -8.35 -11.30
C ILE A 22 -3.07 -9.48 -11.06
N ALA A 23 -3.39 -10.34 -10.11
CA ALA A 23 -2.68 -11.59 -9.86
C ALA A 23 -3.66 -12.71 -9.57
N ILE A 24 -3.33 -13.91 -10.02
CA ILE A 24 -4.09 -15.12 -9.74
C ILE A 24 -3.20 -16.00 -8.89
N CYS A 25 -3.78 -16.60 -7.86
CA CYS A 25 -3.08 -17.46 -6.93
C CYS A 25 -4.04 -18.49 -6.31
N GLU A 26 -3.45 -19.55 -5.77
CA GLU A 26 -4.16 -20.50 -4.90
C GLU A 26 -3.95 -20.15 -3.42
N LYS A 27 -2.72 -19.76 -3.08
CA LYS A 27 -2.26 -19.39 -1.74
C LYS A 27 -1.63 -18.01 -1.78
N VAL A 28 -1.71 -17.31 -0.64
CA VAL A 28 -1.06 -16.00 -0.49
C VAL A 28 0.44 -16.16 -0.74
N GLY A 29 1.02 -15.27 -1.56
CA GLY A 29 2.43 -15.29 -1.92
C GLY A 29 2.80 -16.19 -3.12
N GLU A 30 1.91 -17.10 -3.55
CA GLU A 30 2.14 -18.01 -4.69
C GLU A 30 1.38 -17.55 -5.95
N ILE A 31 1.89 -16.50 -6.60
CA ILE A 31 1.29 -15.95 -7.83
C ILE A 31 1.56 -16.89 -9.02
N ILE A 32 0.51 -17.39 -9.66
CA ILE A 32 0.58 -18.25 -10.85
C ILE A 32 0.41 -17.48 -12.16
N TYR A 33 -0.23 -16.32 -12.10
CA TYR A 33 -0.39 -15.41 -13.23
C TYR A 33 -0.45 -13.98 -12.71
N LYS A 34 0.18 -13.03 -13.40
CA LYS A 34 0.02 -11.60 -13.13
C LYS A 34 0.04 -10.77 -14.40
N LYS A 35 -0.73 -9.68 -14.39
CA LYS A 35 -0.71 -8.64 -15.43
C LYS A 35 -0.66 -7.28 -14.74
N LYS A 36 0.36 -6.48 -15.06
CA LYS A 36 0.57 -5.13 -14.52
C LYS A 36 0.33 -4.07 -15.59
N GLY A 37 0.13 -2.83 -15.18
CA GLY A 37 0.04 -1.68 -16.08
C GLY A 37 -1.28 -1.58 -16.83
N ILE A 38 -2.36 -2.14 -16.28
CA ILE A 38 -3.70 -1.99 -16.83
C ILE A 38 -4.09 -0.53 -16.64
N LYS A 39 -4.30 0.24 -17.71
CA LYS A 39 -4.55 1.68 -17.60
C LYS A 39 -5.89 1.96 -16.90
N THR A 40 -5.89 2.82 -15.89
CA THR A 40 -7.09 3.19 -15.10
C THR A 40 -7.27 4.71 -14.89
N CYS A 41 -6.41 5.52 -15.51
CA CYS A 41 -6.47 6.98 -15.45
C CYS A 41 -7.01 7.62 -16.72
N GLU A 42 -7.19 8.94 -16.65
CA GLU A 42 -7.66 9.79 -17.72
C GLU A 42 -6.96 9.53 -19.08
N PRO A 43 -7.71 9.66 -20.18
CA PRO A 43 -9.09 10.14 -20.29
C PRO A 43 -10.18 9.08 -19.98
N MET A 44 -9.82 7.94 -19.37
CA MET A 44 -10.72 6.84 -19.07
C MET A 44 -11.68 7.12 -17.90
N THR A 45 -12.93 6.69 -18.04
CA THR A 45 -13.92 6.63 -16.96
C THR A 45 -13.66 5.42 -16.04
N PRO A 46 -14.13 5.42 -14.78
CA PRO A 46 -14.02 4.26 -13.91
C PRO A 46 -14.68 2.99 -14.47
N ASP A 47 -15.79 3.12 -15.21
CA ASP A 47 -16.45 1.96 -15.85
C ASP A 47 -15.58 1.34 -16.95
N GLU A 48 -14.91 2.15 -17.77
CA GLU A 48 -13.94 1.65 -18.76
C GLU A 48 -12.70 1.03 -18.08
N ALA A 49 -12.24 1.62 -16.97
CA ALA A 49 -11.14 1.07 -16.18
C ALA A 49 -11.49 -0.30 -15.60
N VAL A 50 -12.68 -0.45 -15.02
CA VAL A 50 -13.20 -1.73 -14.54
C VAL A 50 -13.37 -2.72 -15.68
N ALA A 51 -13.88 -2.30 -16.85
CA ALA A 51 -13.99 -3.17 -18.01
C ALA A 51 -12.62 -3.74 -18.45
N ASN A 52 -11.56 -2.93 -18.41
CA ASN A 52 -10.20 -3.39 -18.71
C ASN A 52 -9.66 -4.37 -17.66
N ILE A 53 -9.96 -4.15 -16.38
CA ILE A 53 -9.59 -5.10 -15.31
C ILE A 53 -10.33 -6.42 -15.50
N VAL A 54 -11.64 -6.38 -15.78
CA VAL A 54 -12.46 -7.57 -16.06
C VAL A 54 -11.93 -8.32 -17.28
N ALA A 55 -11.58 -7.61 -18.35
CA ALA A 55 -10.98 -8.20 -19.54
C ALA A 55 -9.65 -8.90 -19.20
N ALA A 56 -8.77 -8.25 -18.43
CA ALA A 56 -7.51 -8.84 -17.98
C ALA A 56 -7.72 -10.12 -17.15
N ILE A 57 -8.72 -10.16 -16.27
CA ILE A 57 -9.05 -11.35 -15.48
C ILE A 57 -9.54 -12.48 -16.41
N LYS A 58 -10.42 -12.18 -17.37
CA LYS A 58 -10.92 -13.17 -18.34
C LYS A 58 -9.84 -13.70 -19.27
N GLU A 59 -8.93 -12.83 -19.73
CA GLU A 59 -7.77 -13.18 -20.57
C GLU A 59 -6.82 -14.18 -19.90
N SER A 60 -6.80 -14.22 -18.56
CA SER A 60 -5.97 -15.16 -17.83
C SER A 60 -6.33 -16.63 -18.08
N GLY A 61 -7.60 -16.90 -18.44
CA GLY A 61 -8.12 -18.26 -18.68
C GLY A 61 -8.39 -19.09 -17.43
N TYR A 62 -8.19 -18.55 -16.21
CA TYR A 62 -8.45 -19.28 -14.96
C TYR A 62 -9.89 -19.10 -14.48
N ALA A 63 -10.46 -20.15 -13.88
CA ALA A 63 -11.75 -20.06 -13.20
C ALA A 63 -11.57 -19.39 -11.83
N ILE A 64 -12.16 -18.20 -11.65
CA ILE A 64 -12.06 -17.41 -10.41
C ILE A 64 -13.34 -17.62 -9.58
N ASP A 65 -13.20 -17.71 -8.25
CA ASP A 65 -14.34 -17.73 -7.30
C ASP A 65 -14.25 -16.72 -6.17
N ARG A 66 -13.09 -16.08 -6.02
CA ARG A 66 -12.85 -15.06 -5.01
C ARG A 66 -11.96 -13.97 -5.57
N ILE A 67 -12.35 -12.74 -5.32
CA ILE A 67 -11.66 -11.54 -5.78
C ILE A 67 -11.39 -10.65 -4.57
N GLY A 68 -10.15 -10.24 -4.43
CA GLY A 68 -9.73 -9.30 -3.40
C GLY A 68 -9.21 -8.03 -4.06
N ILE A 69 -9.63 -6.88 -3.56
CA ILE A 69 -9.28 -5.57 -4.10
C ILE A 69 -8.47 -4.83 -3.05
N ALA A 70 -7.23 -4.48 -3.37
CA ALA A 70 -6.44 -3.50 -2.63
C ALA A 70 -6.50 -2.18 -3.40
N SER A 71 -7.18 -1.18 -2.88
CA SER A 71 -7.43 0.08 -3.59
C SER A 71 -6.88 1.28 -2.86
N PHE A 72 -6.46 2.29 -3.63
CA PHE A 72 -6.25 3.64 -3.10
C PHE A 72 -7.51 4.16 -2.38
N GLY A 73 -7.29 4.97 -1.34
CA GLY A 73 -8.35 5.58 -0.54
C GLY A 73 -8.67 7.05 -0.86
N PRO A 74 -9.53 7.68 -0.05
CA PRO A 74 -10.27 7.05 1.06
C PRO A 74 -11.30 6.02 0.55
N LEU A 75 -11.65 5.01 1.36
CA LEU A 75 -12.62 3.96 1.01
C LEU A 75 -13.83 3.96 1.95
N ASP A 76 -15.01 3.61 1.43
CA ASP A 76 -16.15 3.17 2.22
C ASP A 76 -16.20 1.63 2.12
N LEU A 77 -15.52 0.97 3.05
CA LEU A 77 -15.36 -0.49 3.06
C LEU A 77 -16.69 -1.22 3.27
N TYR A 78 -17.60 -0.62 4.05
CA TYR A 78 -18.93 -1.16 4.28
C TYR A 78 -19.76 -1.21 2.99
N LYS A 79 -19.75 -0.12 2.19
CA LYS A 79 -20.45 -0.09 0.89
C LYS A 79 -19.67 -0.75 -0.25
N GLY A 80 -18.39 -1.06 -0.05
CA GLY A 80 -17.52 -1.55 -1.12
C GLY A 80 -17.28 -0.51 -2.22
N SER A 81 -17.17 0.78 -1.85
CA SER A 81 -16.99 1.88 -2.80
C SER A 81 -15.74 2.73 -2.50
N ILE A 82 -15.22 3.39 -3.54
CA ILE A 82 -14.27 4.49 -3.34
C ILE A 82 -15.00 5.63 -2.61
N GLY A 83 -14.34 6.26 -1.64
CA GLY A 83 -14.88 7.39 -0.90
C GLY A 83 -14.80 8.72 -1.67
N ASN A 84 -14.77 9.83 -0.94
CA ASN A 84 -14.59 11.16 -1.51
C ASN A 84 -13.12 11.39 -1.88
N THR A 85 -12.72 10.96 -3.08
CA THR A 85 -11.33 11.07 -3.58
C THR A 85 -11.17 12.28 -4.51
N PRO A 86 -10.01 12.96 -4.51
CA PRO A 86 -9.72 14.01 -5.49
C PRO A 86 -9.44 13.46 -6.89
N LYS A 87 -9.37 12.14 -7.07
CA LYS A 87 -9.14 11.52 -8.38
C LYS A 87 -10.39 11.70 -9.27
N PRO A 88 -10.22 12.22 -10.50
CA PRO A 88 -11.35 12.48 -11.39
C PRO A 88 -12.24 11.26 -11.56
N ASN A 89 -13.55 11.47 -11.45
CA ASN A 89 -14.62 10.49 -11.69
C ASN A 89 -14.70 9.29 -10.72
N TRP A 90 -13.70 9.03 -9.87
CA TRP A 90 -13.68 7.90 -8.94
C TRP A 90 -14.46 8.14 -7.64
N GLY A 91 -14.85 9.39 -7.34
CA GLY A 91 -15.60 9.72 -6.12
C GLY A 91 -16.89 8.93 -5.98
N PHE A 92 -17.07 8.26 -4.83
CA PHE A 92 -18.25 7.44 -4.51
C PHE A 92 -18.51 6.27 -5.48
N TYR A 93 -17.51 5.87 -6.26
CA TYR A 93 -17.67 4.82 -7.28
C TYR A 93 -17.89 3.44 -6.64
N PRO A 94 -18.96 2.69 -6.99
CA PRO A 94 -19.34 1.43 -6.35
C PRO A 94 -18.51 0.25 -6.87
N LEU A 95 -17.21 0.26 -6.58
CA LEU A 95 -16.22 -0.64 -7.16
C LEU A 95 -16.53 -2.13 -6.96
N VAL A 96 -16.84 -2.55 -5.73
CA VAL A 96 -17.16 -3.96 -5.42
C VAL A 96 -18.37 -4.43 -6.22
N LYS A 97 -19.43 -3.61 -6.26
CA LYS A 97 -20.65 -3.92 -7.03
C LYS A 97 -20.33 -4.10 -8.52
N LYS A 98 -19.52 -3.22 -9.10
CA LYS A 98 -19.16 -3.25 -10.53
C LYS A 98 -18.33 -4.48 -10.89
N ILE A 99 -17.42 -4.90 -10.01
CA ILE A 99 -16.69 -6.16 -10.18
C ILE A 99 -17.61 -7.37 -10.00
N GLN A 100 -18.52 -7.34 -9.02
CA GLN A 100 -19.50 -8.40 -8.76
C GLN A 100 -20.44 -8.62 -9.96
N GLU A 101 -20.88 -7.55 -10.64
CA GLU A 101 -21.71 -7.63 -11.85
C GLU A 101 -21.01 -8.44 -12.96
N ALA A 102 -19.69 -8.37 -13.07
CA ALA A 102 -18.90 -9.12 -14.05
C ALA A 102 -18.59 -10.57 -13.60
N PHE A 103 -18.66 -10.84 -12.29
CA PHE A 103 -18.35 -12.13 -11.68
C PHE A 103 -19.43 -12.53 -10.64
N PRO A 104 -20.67 -12.85 -11.05
CA PRO A 104 -21.81 -13.00 -10.13
C PRO A 104 -21.63 -14.09 -9.06
N ASP A 105 -20.89 -15.15 -9.38
CA ASP A 105 -20.67 -16.29 -8.48
C ASP A 105 -19.41 -16.14 -7.59
N CYS A 106 -18.68 -15.03 -7.73
CA CYS A 106 -17.47 -14.78 -6.94
C CYS A 106 -17.77 -14.06 -5.64
N LYS A 107 -17.01 -14.35 -4.59
CA LYS A 107 -16.93 -13.47 -3.41
C LYS A 107 -16.00 -12.31 -3.73
N VAL A 108 -16.45 -11.07 -3.59
CA VAL A 108 -15.62 -9.88 -3.81
C VAL A 108 -15.42 -9.14 -2.48
N SER A 109 -14.17 -8.95 -2.09
CA SER A 109 -13.77 -8.23 -0.87
C SER A 109 -12.82 -7.09 -1.22
N MET A 110 -12.86 -6.02 -0.43
CA MET A 110 -12.06 -4.82 -0.68
C MET A 110 -11.39 -4.35 0.61
N GLU A 111 -10.18 -3.84 0.46
CA GLU A 111 -9.38 -3.23 1.51
C GLU A 111 -8.51 -2.12 0.88
N THR A 112 -7.93 -1.27 1.72
CA THR A 112 -6.94 -0.27 1.33
C THR A 112 -5.66 -0.91 0.79
N ASP A 113 -4.97 -0.18 -0.06
CA ASP A 113 -3.65 -0.49 -0.64
C ASP A 113 -2.50 -0.51 0.40
N VAL A 114 -2.81 -0.35 1.68
CA VAL A 114 -1.84 -0.37 2.79
C VAL A 114 -2.19 -1.40 3.88
N ASN A 115 -3.46 -1.62 4.20
CA ASN A 115 -3.85 -2.72 5.10
C ASN A 115 -3.71 -4.09 4.43
N ALA A 116 -4.03 -4.18 3.13
CA ALA A 116 -3.90 -5.42 2.37
C ALA A 116 -2.44 -5.95 2.41
N PRO A 117 -1.41 -5.17 2.06
CA PRO A 117 -0.02 -5.62 2.20
C PRO A 117 0.40 -5.81 3.66
N ALA A 118 -0.10 -5.01 4.62
CA ALA A 118 0.19 -5.23 6.05
C ALA A 118 -0.22 -6.64 6.50
N TYR A 119 -1.36 -7.14 6.04
CA TYR A 119 -1.82 -8.49 6.34
C TYR A 119 -0.95 -9.57 5.69
N SER A 120 -0.56 -9.41 4.42
CA SER A 120 0.32 -10.40 3.79
C SER A 120 1.71 -10.46 4.44
N GLU A 121 2.25 -9.31 4.87
CA GLU A 121 3.52 -9.27 5.61
C GLU A 121 3.35 -9.89 7.01
N TYR A 122 2.22 -9.67 7.68
CA TYR A 122 1.87 -10.35 8.91
C TYR A 122 1.85 -11.87 8.75
N LEU A 123 1.22 -12.40 7.70
CA LEU A 123 1.20 -13.84 7.44
C LEU A 123 2.63 -14.39 7.29
N HIS A 124 3.46 -13.72 6.49
CA HIS A 124 4.84 -14.11 6.28
C HIS A 124 5.68 -14.10 7.57
N LEU A 125 5.59 -13.02 8.35
CA LEU A 125 6.31 -12.91 9.63
C LEU A 125 5.82 -13.97 10.62
N LYS A 126 4.52 -14.24 10.65
CA LYS A 126 3.91 -15.25 11.54
C LYS A 126 4.26 -16.69 11.18
N GLU A 127 4.69 -16.96 9.94
CA GLU A 127 5.28 -18.25 9.58
C GLU A 127 6.64 -18.46 10.25
N GLN A 128 7.42 -17.40 10.42
CA GLN A 128 8.75 -17.42 11.03
C GLN A 128 8.69 -17.33 12.55
N ASP A 129 7.80 -16.51 13.09
CA ASP A 129 7.62 -16.29 14.53
C ASP A 129 6.13 -16.20 14.89
N LYS A 130 5.63 -17.19 15.64
CA LYS A 130 4.22 -17.26 16.06
C LYS A 130 3.83 -16.15 17.05
N SER A 131 4.81 -15.48 17.66
CA SER A 131 4.59 -14.40 18.61
C SER A 131 4.19 -13.07 17.95
N ILE A 132 4.34 -12.93 16.62
CA ILE A 132 3.95 -11.73 15.88
C ILE A 132 2.43 -11.49 15.99
N ARG A 133 2.10 -10.27 16.43
CA ARG A 133 0.73 -9.80 16.65
C ARG A 133 0.41 -8.52 15.90
N SER A 134 1.39 -7.66 15.67
CA SER A 134 1.21 -6.30 15.19
C SER A 134 2.21 -5.93 14.09
N VAL A 135 1.70 -5.61 12.91
CA VAL A 135 2.49 -5.24 11.74
C VAL A 135 1.94 -3.97 11.14
N GLY A 136 2.79 -2.95 11.04
CA GLY A 136 2.51 -1.74 10.29
C GLY A 136 3.14 -1.83 8.90
N TYR A 137 2.46 -1.28 7.92
CA TYR A 137 2.97 -1.14 6.55
C TYR A 137 2.82 0.30 6.11
N VAL A 138 3.88 0.91 5.59
CA VAL A 138 3.84 2.22 4.95
C VAL A 138 4.22 2.11 3.49
N THR A 139 3.53 2.84 2.63
CA THR A 139 3.96 3.08 1.25
C THR A 139 4.32 4.55 1.06
N ILE A 140 5.53 4.83 0.59
CA ILE A 140 5.98 6.19 0.26
C ILE A 140 6.14 6.29 -1.26
N GLY A 141 5.12 6.85 -1.91
CA GLY A 141 5.01 7.01 -3.35
C GLY A 141 4.46 8.39 -3.69
N THR A 142 3.42 8.46 -4.52
CA THR A 142 2.73 9.74 -4.79
C THR A 142 2.24 10.42 -3.51
N GLY A 143 1.80 9.64 -2.53
CA GLY A 143 1.48 10.07 -1.17
C GLY A 143 2.17 9.20 -0.11
N VAL A 144 1.71 9.29 1.14
CA VAL A 144 2.17 8.44 2.25
C VAL A 144 0.96 7.78 2.92
N GLY A 145 0.70 6.53 2.57
CA GLY A 145 -0.36 5.72 3.16
C GLY A 145 0.20 4.74 4.19
N VAL A 146 -0.57 4.48 5.25
CA VAL A 146 -0.19 3.55 6.32
C VAL A 146 -1.33 2.62 6.66
N GLY A 147 -1.02 1.33 6.72
CA GLY A 147 -1.91 0.27 7.21
C GLY A 147 -1.36 -0.33 8.49
N VAL A 148 -2.24 -0.76 9.37
CA VAL A 148 -1.88 -1.42 10.63
C VAL A 148 -2.72 -2.67 10.77
N PHE A 149 -2.06 -3.80 10.93
CA PHE A 149 -2.68 -5.08 11.25
C PHE A 149 -2.29 -5.45 12.68
N CYS A 150 -3.27 -5.60 13.58
CA CYS A 150 -3.01 -5.87 14.99
C CYS A 150 -4.02 -6.89 15.52
N ASP A 151 -3.53 -7.88 16.27
CA ASP A 151 -4.35 -8.89 16.93
C ASP A 151 -5.33 -9.62 16.01
N GLY A 152 -4.87 -9.93 14.80
CA GLY A 152 -5.63 -10.70 13.82
C GLY A 152 -6.64 -9.89 13.02
N LYS A 153 -6.65 -8.55 13.14
CA LYS A 153 -7.55 -7.67 12.40
C LYS A 153 -6.82 -6.45 11.82
N PRO A 154 -7.23 -5.94 10.65
CA PRO A 154 -6.83 -4.61 10.22
C PRO A 154 -7.41 -3.56 11.19
N LEU A 155 -6.67 -2.49 11.43
CA LEU A 155 -7.15 -1.38 12.24
C LEU A 155 -8.04 -0.47 11.37
N HIS A 156 -9.36 -0.57 11.56
CA HIS A 156 -10.32 0.30 10.87
C HIS A 156 -10.86 1.44 11.74
N GLY A 157 -10.89 1.29 13.07
CA GLY A 157 -11.35 2.34 13.99
C GLY A 157 -12.64 3.05 13.52
N ARG A 158 -12.64 4.40 13.54
CA ARG A 158 -13.68 5.21 12.86
C ARG A 158 -13.43 5.31 11.35
N MET A 159 -12.15 5.25 10.96
CA MET A 159 -11.62 5.21 9.60
C MET A 159 -10.20 4.64 9.66
N HIS A 160 -9.71 4.11 8.54
CA HIS A 160 -8.33 3.61 8.46
C HIS A 160 -7.31 4.68 8.87
N PRO A 161 -6.14 4.30 9.44
CA PRO A 161 -5.09 5.23 9.80
C PRO A 161 -4.63 6.10 8.62
N GLU A 162 -4.38 7.39 8.91
CA GLU A 162 -3.89 8.39 7.96
C GLU A 162 -2.57 9.01 8.46
N CYS A 163 -1.61 8.16 8.81
CA CYS A 163 -0.38 8.58 9.50
C CYS A 163 0.53 9.47 8.63
N GLY A 164 0.37 9.46 7.31
CA GLY A 164 1.03 10.42 6.42
C GLY A 164 0.66 11.88 6.69
N HIS A 165 -0.48 12.14 7.33
CA HIS A 165 -0.93 13.48 7.70
C HIS A 165 -0.51 13.94 9.10
N ILE A 166 0.23 13.11 9.84
CA ILE A 166 0.82 13.54 11.12
C ILE A 166 1.90 14.61 10.85
N MET A 167 1.92 15.65 11.68
CA MET A 167 2.90 16.73 11.60
C MET A 167 4.28 16.24 12.07
N ALA A 168 5.29 16.42 11.22
CA ALA A 168 6.67 16.03 11.53
C ALA A 168 7.40 17.12 12.32
N ALA A 169 8.35 16.73 13.16
CA ALA A 169 9.29 17.68 13.75
C ALA A 169 10.26 18.14 12.65
N ARG A 170 10.29 19.44 12.38
CA ARG A 170 11.06 20.04 11.28
C ARG A 170 12.55 19.77 11.43
N VAL A 171 13.18 19.30 10.35
CA VAL A 171 14.65 19.18 10.29
C VAL A 171 15.26 20.57 10.22
N LYS A 172 16.28 20.82 11.04
CA LYS A 172 16.98 22.12 11.07
C LYS A 172 17.54 22.44 9.68
N GLY A 173 17.19 23.61 9.16
CA GLY A 173 17.63 24.07 7.84
C GLY A 173 16.70 23.68 6.69
N ASP A 174 15.72 22.80 6.90
CA ASP A 174 14.69 22.52 5.89
C ASP A 174 13.63 23.63 5.89
N THR A 175 13.62 24.46 4.85
CA THR A 175 12.67 25.57 4.65
C THR A 175 11.49 25.21 3.76
N PHE A 176 11.39 23.97 3.27
CA PHE A 176 10.31 23.57 2.36
C PHE A 176 8.94 23.55 3.05
N GLU A 177 7.99 24.30 2.52
CA GLU A 177 6.65 24.47 3.10
C GLU A 177 5.79 23.19 3.06
N GLY A 178 6.11 22.28 2.13
CA GLY A 178 5.39 21.04 1.91
C GLY A 178 4.45 21.05 0.69
N THR A 179 3.92 19.87 0.35
CA THR A 179 2.97 19.68 -0.76
C THR A 179 1.56 19.35 -0.34
N CYS A 180 1.33 18.94 0.92
CA CYS A 180 0.00 18.52 1.34
C CYS A 180 -0.96 19.72 1.30
N PRO A 181 -2.08 19.65 0.55
CA PRO A 181 -3.00 20.78 0.42
C PRO A 181 -3.75 21.09 1.71
N PHE A 182 -3.80 20.15 2.66
CA PHE A 182 -4.49 20.30 3.94
C PHE A 182 -3.57 20.81 5.06
N HIS A 183 -2.31 20.38 5.08
CA HIS A 183 -1.43 20.55 6.24
C HIS A 183 -0.08 21.21 5.90
N GLY A 184 0.26 21.35 4.61
CA GLY A 184 1.60 21.74 4.17
C GLY A 184 2.64 20.70 4.55
N ALA A 185 3.18 20.81 5.76
CA ALA A 185 4.34 20.09 6.27
C ALA A 185 4.02 18.88 7.17
N CYS A 186 2.99 18.09 6.84
CA CYS A 186 2.84 16.74 7.39
C CYS A 186 3.85 15.76 6.74
N PHE A 187 3.99 14.53 7.25
CA PHE A 187 4.92 13.55 6.67
C PHE A 187 4.77 13.41 5.14
N GLU A 188 3.56 13.20 4.63
CA GLU A 188 3.26 13.15 3.20
C GLU A 188 3.73 14.39 2.45
N GLY A 189 3.45 15.55 3.01
CA GLY A 189 3.85 16.83 2.44
C GLY A 189 5.35 17.04 2.37
N LEU A 190 6.14 16.24 3.09
CA LEU A 190 7.59 16.37 3.17
C LEU A 190 8.36 15.25 2.47
N ILE A 191 7.83 14.03 2.45
CA ILE A 191 8.54 12.82 1.99
C ILE A 191 7.88 12.10 0.81
N SER A 192 6.71 12.53 0.33
CA SER A 192 6.13 11.94 -0.88
C SER A 192 7.01 12.19 -2.12
N ALA A 193 6.83 11.39 -3.16
CA ALA A 193 7.40 11.64 -4.49
C ALA A 193 7.01 13.01 -5.02
N GLN A 194 5.78 13.48 -4.71
CA GLN A 194 5.34 14.83 -5.03
C GLN A 194 6.13 15.89 -4.24
N ALA A 195 6.42 15.67 -2.97
CA ALA A 195 7.24 16.56 -2.15
C ALA A 195 8.66 16.70 -2.71
N LEU A 196 9.32 15.58 -3.02
CA LEU A 196 10.64 15.59 -3.64
C LEU A 196 10.60 16.27 -5.01
N ALA A 197 9.63 15.93 -5.87
CA ALA A 197 9.48 16.54 -7.18
C ALA A 197 9.33 18.07 -7.11
N LYS A 198 8.51 18.58 -6.16
CA LYS A 198 8.33 20.02 -5.96
C LYS A 198 9.60 20.71 -5.43
N ARG A 199 10.41 20.06 -4.59
CA ARG A 199 11.71 20.60 -4.12
C ARG A 199 12.68 20.85 -5.28
N TYR A 200 12.66 19.99 -6.30
CA TYR A 200 13.60 20.02 -7.42
C TYR A 200 13.02 20.56 -8.73
N GLY A 201 11.74 20.92 -8.75
CA GLY A 201 11.07 21.42 -9.95
C GLY A 201 10.98 20.39 -11.07
N CYS A 202 10.82 19.11 -10.75
CA CYS A 202 10.70 18.01 -11.73
C CYS A 202 9.36 17.27 -11.60
N GLN A 203 9.14 16.25 -12.44
CA GLN A 203 7.97 15.37 -12.32
C GLN A 203 8.21 14.22 -11.32
N GLN A 204 7.14 13.65 -10.76
CA GLN A 204 7.22 12.54 -9.79
C GLN A 204 7.95 11.30 -10.34
N GLY A 205 7.92 11.08 -11.65
CA GLY A 205 8.61 9.98 -12.32
C GLY A 205 10.08 10.28 -12.65
N GLU A 206 10.60 11.45 -12.28
CA GLU A 206 11.94 11.93 -12.65
C GLU A 206 12.87 12.04 -11.44
N LEU A 207 12.54 11.42 -10.30
CA LEU A 207 13.34 11.54 -9.07
C LEU A 207 14.75 10.94 -9.18
N GLN A 208 15.07 10.20 -10.24
CA GLN A 208 16.43 9.75 -10.56
C GLN A 208 17.39 10.91 -10.89
N ILE A 209 16.88 12.11 -11.18
CA ILE A 209 17.74 13.28 -11.40
C ILE A 209 18.44 13.75 -10.12
N ILE A 210 17.88 13.42 -8.95
CA ILE A 210 18.42 13.82 -7.65
C ILE A 210 19.63 12.92 -7.37
N PRO A 211 20.86 13.47 -7.29
CA PRO A 211 22.06 12.69 -7.02
C PRO A 211 22.00 12.03 -5.64
N ASP A 212 22.60 10.86 -5.48
CA ASP A 212 22.66 10.18 -4.17
C ASP A 212 23.45 10.98 -3.11
N SER A 213 24.35 11.87 -3.56
CA SER A 213 25.10 12.78 -2.69
C SER A 213 24.32 14.02 -2.24
N ASP A 214 23.08 14.18 -2.70
CA ASP A 214 22.28 15.37 -2.38
C ASP A 214 21.85 15.37 -0.89
N PRO A 215 22.01 16.49 -0.16
CA PRO A 215 21.64 16.58 1.25
C PRO A 215 20.14 16.38 1.53
N VAL A 216 19.25 16.44 0.52
CA VAL A 216 17.83 16.12 0.71
C VAL A 216 17.62 14.71 1.24
N TRP A 217 18.52 13.77 0.94
CA TRP A 217 18.37 12.40 1.41
C TRP A 217 18.52 12.30 2.93
N ASP A 218 19.41 13.08 3.53
CA ASP A 218 19.54 13.10 4.99
C ASP A 218 18.28 13.71 5.65
N ILE A 219 17.67 14.72 5.02
CA ILE A 219 16.36 15.28 5.44
C ILE A 219 15.25 14.23 5.30
N TYR A 220 15.20 13.55 4.16
CA TYR A 220 14.22 12.50 3.87
C TYR A 220 14.32 11.35 4.89
N ILE A 221 15.54 10.86 5.14
CA ILE A 221 15.83 9.80 6.10
C ILE A 221 15.35 10.20 7.51
N GLU A 222 15.60 11.44 7.93
CA GLU A 222 15.17 11.93 9.24
C GLU A 222 13.64 11.89 9.38
N TYR A 223 12.90 12.37 8.39
CA TYR A 223 11.44 12.34 8.42
C TYR A 223 10.88 10.92 8.36
N VAL A 224 11.45 10.02 7.55
CA VAL A 224 11.00 8.62 7.50
C VAL A 224 11.31 7.90 8.82
N ALA A 225 12.45 8.20 9.45
CA ALA A 225 12.79 7.66 10.76
C ALA A 225 11.84 8.18 11.85
N GLN A 226 11.46 9.46 11.84
CA GLN A 226 10.44 10.00 12.73
C GLN A 226 9.08 9.32 12.55
N LEU A 227 8.65 9.08 11.29
CA LEU A 227 7.42 8.33 11.01
C LEU A 227 7.52 6.91 11.57
N THR A 228 8.64 6.22 11.33
CA THR A 228 8.90 4.86 11.82
C THR A 228 8.80 4.77 13.35
N VAL A 229 9.44 5.71 14.05
CA VAL A 229 9.41 5.78 15.52
C VAL A 229 8.00 6.10 16.02
N THR A 230 7.30 7.04 15.37
CA THR A 230 5.90 7.38 15.69
C THR A 230 5.02 6.15 15.60
N MET A 231 5.12 5.39 14.51
CA MET A 231 4.34 4.17 14.28
C MET A 231 4.66 3.09 15.31
N SER A 232 5.95 2.91 15.61
CA SER A 232 6.43 1.94 16.59
C SER A 232 5.84 2.20 17.98
N TYR A 233 5.77 3.47 18.40
CA TYR A 233 5.22 3.84 19.71
C TYR A 233 3.70 3.85 19.77
N VAL A 234 3.03 4.42 18.76
CA VAL A 234 1.57 4.58 18.78
C VAL A 234 0.86 3.23 18.70
N TYR A 235 1.39 2.30 17.91
CA TYR A 235 0.74 1.01 17.66
C TYR A 235 1.44 -0.17 18.34
N SER A 236 2.55 0.06 19.06
CA SER A 236 3.33 -0.99 19.74
C SER A 236 3.66 -2.16 18.80
N LEU A 237 4.21 -1.82 17.63
CA LEU A 237 4.40 -2.77 16.52
C LEU A 237 5.48 -3.82 16.84
N ASP A 238 5.28 -5.06 16.37
CA ASP A 238 6.33 -6.08 16.27
C ASP A 238 7.17 -5.88 15.01
N ALA A 239 6.55 -5.40 13.92
CA ALA A 239 7.22 -5.08 12.67
C ALA A 239 6.66 -3.81 12.00
N PHE A 240 7.53 -3.06 11.35
CA PHE A 240 7.17 -1.93 10.50
C PHE A 240 7.83 -2.06 9.13
N ILE A 241 6.99 -2.28 8.11
CA ILE A 241 7.41 -2.56 6.75
C ILE A 241 7.35 -1.28 5.92
N ILE A 242 8.48 -0.91 5.33
CA ILE A 242 8.63 0.35 4.58
C ILE A 242 8.72 0.08 3.08
N GLY A 243 7.59 0.23 2.40
CA GLY A 243 7.46 0.11 0.95
C GLY A 243 7.43 1.45 0.21
N GLY A 244 7.16 1.37 -1.10
CA GLY A 244 7.08 2.52 -2.00
C GLY A 244 8.29 2.66 -2.93
N GLY A 245 8.08 3.31 -4.07
CA GLY A 245 9.03 3.32 -5.19
C GLY A 245 10.35 4.07 -4.92
N ILE A 246 10.39 4.97 -3.94
CA ILE A 246 11.62 5.72 -3.61
C ILE A 246 12.63 4.82 -2.92
N ILE A 247 12.19 4.07 -1.89
CA ILE A 247 13.04 3.23 -1.03
C ILE A 247 13.30 1.87 -1.68
N THR A 248 12.40 1.41 -2.56
CA THR A 248 12.57 0.15 -3.30
C THR A 248 13.24 0.34 -4.67
N ALA A 249 13.60 1.56 -5.06
CA ALA A 249 14.34 1.82 -6.30
C ALA A 249 15.73 1.15 -6.27
N LYS A 250 16.10 0.51 -7.37
CA LYS A 250 17.40 -0.14 -7.55
C LYS A 250 18.54 0.87 -7.35
N GLY A 251 19.52 0.54 -6.52
CA GLY A 251 20.67 1.40 -6.22
C GLY A 251 20.46 2.36 -5.05
N ARG A 252 19.25 2.40 -4.46
CA ARG A 252 18.93 3.23 -3.29
C ARG A 252 18.78 2.43 -2.00
N GLU A 253 19.33 1.21 -1.96
CA GLU A 253 19.29 0.33 -0.78
C GLU A 253 19.92 1.01 0.46
N TRP A 254 20.93 1.84 0.26
CA TRP A 254 21.61 2.60 1.31
C TRP A 254 20.67 3.57 2.06
N ILE A 255 19.61 4.07 1.41
CA ILE A 255 18.63 4.96 2.07
C ILE A 255 17.91 4.18 3.17
N PHE A 256 17.51 2.94 2.87
CA PHE A 256 16.85 2.07 3.84
C PHE A 256 17.77 1.77 5.04
N ASP A 257 19.04 1.43 4.79
CA ASP A 257 20.00 1.15 5.86
C ASP A 257 20.20 2.35 6.79
N LYS A 258 20.24 3.57 6.23
CA LYS A 258 20.29 4.81 7.02
C LYS A 258 18.99 5.07 7.79
N ILE A 259 17.81 4.78 7.22
CA ILE A 259 16.52 4.87 7.92
C ILE A 259 16.49 3.91 9.11
N LEU A 260 16.93 2.66 8.92
CA LEU A 260 17.00 1.66 9.98
C LEU A 260 17.90 2.13 11.12
N ALA A 261 19.13 2.54 10.80
CA ALA A 261 20.09 3.02 11.79
C ALA A 261 19.55 4.27 12.52
N ARG A 262 18.93 5.20 11.80
CA ARG A 262 18.38 6.42 12.40
C ARG A 262 17.17 6.15 13.27
N SER A 263 16.29 5.24 12.87
CA SER A 263 15.12 4.83 13.66
C SER A 263 15.55 4.18 14.98
N GLN A 264 16.57 3.31 14.95
CA GLN A 264 17.17 2.72 16.15
C GLN A 264 17.74 3.79 17.10
N GLN A 265 18.45 4.79 16.56
CA GLN A 265 18.95 5.92 17.35
C GLN A 265 17.83 6.72 18.00
N LEU A 266 16.74 6.99 17.28
CA LEU A 266 15.59 7.73 17.79
C LEU A 266 14.78 6.94 18.83
N ILE A 267 14.70 5.62 18.69
CA ILE A 267 14.11 4.73 19.70
C ILE A 267 14.97 4.71 20.98
N ASN A 268 16.29 4.84 20.83
CA ASN A 268 17.24 5.00 21.93
C ASN A 268 17.09 3.96 23.05
N ASN A 269 16.84 2.70 22.68
CA ASN A 269 16.63 1.56 23.59
C ASN A 269 15.49 1.73 24.61
N TYR A 270 14.53 2.65 24.36
CA TYR A 270 13.36 2.79 25.23
C TYR A 270 12.39 1.61 25.11
N ILE A 271 12.26 1.06 23.90
CA ILE A 271 11.57 -0.21 23.61
C ILE A 271 12.50 -1.15 22.86
N HIS A 272 12.14 -2.44 22.79
CA HIS A 272 12.75 -3.32 21.82
C HIS A 272 12.39 -2.82 20.42
N THR A 273 13.39 -2.53 19.60
CA THR A 273 13.16 -2.04 18.23
C THR A 273 12.36 -3.07 17.44
N PRO A 274 11.24 -2.68 16.79
CA PRO A 274 10.51 -3.61 15.93
C PRO A 274 11.36 -4.08 14.75
N ILE A 275 10.92 -5.16 14.11
CA ILE A 275 11.48 -5.57 12.83
C ILE A 275 11.17 -4.47 11.82
N ILE A 276 12.19 -3.69 11.44
CA ILE A 276 12.08 -2.68 10.39
C ILE A 276 12.68 -3.29 9.12
N SER A 277 11.84 -3.51 8.11
CA SER A 277 12.26 -4.16 6.86
C SER A 277 11.61 -3.53 5.63
N LYS A 278 12.16 -3.86 4.45
CA LYS A 278 11.47 -3.67 3.17
C LYS A 278 10.39 -4.76 3.02
N PRO A 279 9.39 -4.58 2.12
CA PRO A 279 8.38 -5.59 1.87
C PRO A 279 9.02 -6.89 1.38
N PHE A 280 8.62 -8.03 1.94
CA PHE A 280 9.13 -9.35 1.55
C PHE A 280 8.82 -9.64 0.08
N HIS A 281 7.61 -9.29 -0.37
CA HIS A 281 7.18 -9.43 -1.76
C HIS A 281 7.62 -8.26 -2.67
N GLY A 282 8.45 -7.34 -2.16
CA GLY A 282 9.00 -6.22 -2.92
C GLY A 282 7.93 -5.42 -3.66
N ALA A 283 8.13 -5.22 -4.96
CA ALA A 283 7.20 -4.47 -5.83
C ALA A 283 5.85 -5.17 -6.10
N ASP A 284 5.67 -6.40 -5.59
CA ASP A 284 4.41 -7.14 -5.67
C ASP A 284 3.65 -7.13 -4.33
N ALA A 285 4.12 -6.42 -3.29
CA ALA A 285 3.51 -6.42 -1.96
C ALA A 285 2.02 -6.05 -1.96
N GLY A 286 1.62 -4.97 -2.64
CA GLY A 286 0.21 -4.58 -2.75
C GLY A 286 -0.63 -5.62 -3.47
N LEU A 287 -0.07 -6.24 -4.51
CA LEU A 287 -0.73 -7.28 -5.28
C LEU A 287 -0.89 -8.59 -4.51
N VAL A 288 0.13 -9.01 -3.75
CA VAL A 288 0.03 -10.15 -2.83
C VAL A 288 -0.94 -9.85 -1.69
N GLY A 289 -0.97 -8.61 -1.19
CA GLY A 289 -1.98 -8.13 -0.25
C GLY A 289 -3.40 -8.29 -0.81
N ALA A 290 -3.64 -7.89 -2.06
CA ALA A 290 -4.94 -8.06 -2.71
C ALA A 290 -5.34 -9.55 -2.83
N CYS A 291 -4.37 -10.43 -3.12
CA CYS A 291 -4.59 -11.87 -3.08
C CYS A 291 -4.94 -12.37 -1.66
N ALA A 292 -4.31 -11.82 -0.62
CA ALA A 292 -4.60 -12.15 0.77
C ALA A 292 -6.03 -11.73 1.17
N VAL A 293 -6.49 -10.57 0.70
CA VAL A 293 -7.89 -10.12 0.84
C VAL A 293 -8.87 -11.12 0.18
N ALA A 294 -8.52 -11.63 -1.00
CA ALA A 294 -9.35 -12.61 -1.71
C ALA A 294 -9.44 -13.95 -0.96
N ILE A 295 -8.34 -14.41 -0.37
CA ILE A 295 -8.22 -15.72 0.26
C ILE A 295 -8.78 -15.73 1.68
N ASN A 296 -8.65 -14.62 2.41
CA ASN A 296 -9.10 -14.51 3.80
C ASN A 296 -10.09 -13.34 4.00
N PRO A 297 -11.24 -13.35 3.30
CA PRO A 297 -12.18 -12.22 3.34
C PRO A 297 -12.73 -11.95 4.75
N ASP A 298 -12.87 -12.98 5.58
CA ASP A 298 -13.41 -12.87 6.95
C ASP A 298 -12.50 -12.04 7.89
N VAL A 299 -11.21 -11.93 7.58
CA VAL A 299 -10.27 -11.08 8.33
C VAL A 299 -10.58 -9.59 8.14
N PHE A 300 -11.19 -9.24 7.00
CA PHE A 300 -11.48 -7.87 6.58
C PHE A 300 -12.97 -7.53 6.70
N ALA A 301 -13.77 -8.40 7.32
CA ALA A 301 -15.18 -8.14 7.53
C ALA A 301 -15.36 -6.90 8.42
N VAL A 302 -16.07 -5.90 7.90
CA VAL A 302 -16.45 -4.69 8.65
C VAL A 302 -17.85 -4.90 9.20
N GLU A 303 -18.00 -4.87 10.51
CA GLU A 303 -19.30 -4.93 11.19
C GLU A 303 -19.94 -3.52 11.22
N GLU A 304 -21.28 -3.46 11.09
CA GLU A 304 -22.08 -2.23 11.19
C GLU A 304 -22.11 -1.61 12.59
#